data_AF-A0A1U7HPF9-F1
#
_entry.id   AF-A0A1U7HPF9-F1
#
_cell.length_a   1.000
_cell.length_b   1.000
_cell.length_c   1.000
_cell.angle_alpha   90.00
_cell.angle_beta   90.00
_cell.angle_gamma   90.00
#
_symmetry.space_group_name_H-M   'P 1'
#
loop_
_entity.id
_entity.type
_entity.pdbx_description
1 polymer ?
#
loop_
_entity_poly.entity_id
_entity_poly.type
_entity_poly.pdbx_seq_one_letter_code
_entity_poly.pdbx_strand_id
1 'polypeptide(L)'
;MLALLWIIAVGFIPPLLSVWIMRRTQKRMQAELRRAMTATNRIRARRYPVSLPPDSYYLEGVGYLIGDISCRFNARSRYIRCAVNPEGPCQGCRHYEQKEEV
;
A
#
# COMPACT_ATOMS: atom_id res chain seq x y z
N MET A 1 58.67 -5.58 -12.51
CA MET A 1 57.33 -5.81 -13.10
C MET A 1 56.54 -6.89 -12.36
N LEU A 2 57.11 -8.08 -12.09
CA LEU A 2 56.42 -9.18 -11.38
C LEU A 2 55.92 -8.83 -9.96
N ALA A 3 56.71 -8.05 -9.19
CA ALA A 3 56.31 -7.64 -7.84
C ALA A 3 55.03 -6.78 -7.82
N LEU A 4 54.87 -5.89 -8.81
CA LEU A 4 53.70 -5.03 -8.94
C LEU A 4 52.44 -5.86 -9.24
N LEU A 5 52.57 -6.85 -10.12
CA LEU A 5 51.48 -7.78 -10.45
C LEU A 5 51.03 -8.60 -9.24
N TRP A 6 51.97 -9.02 -8.38
CA TRP A 6 51.67 -9.77 -7.17
C TRP A 6 50.87 -8.95 -6.14
N ILE A 7 51.24 -7.69 -5.94
CA ILE A 7 50.55 -6.78 -5.01
C ILE A 7 49.12 -6.52 -5.50
N ILE A 8 48.94 -6.30 -6.81
CA ILE A 8 47.62 -6.12 -7.42
C ILE A 8 46.79 -7.41 -7.25
N ALA A 9 47.35 -8.58 -7.56
CA ALA A 9 46.63 -9.84 -7.42
C ALA A 9 46.12 -10.05 -5.98
N VAL A 10 46.97 -9.86 -4.97
CA VAL A 10 46.58 -10.03 -3.55
C VAL A 10 45.54 -9.01 -3.12
N GLY A 11 45.62 -7.77 -3.62
CA GLY A 11 44.65 -6.72 -3.27
C GLY A 11 43.27 -6.95 -3.89
N PHE A 12 43.20 -7.50 -5.11
CA PHE A 12 41.94 -7.69 -5.82
C PHE A 12 41.25 -9.03 -5.52
N ILE A 13 41.97 -10.05 -5.05
CA ILE A 13 41.39 -11.36 -4.71
C ILE A 13 40.30 -11.27 -3.62
N PRO A 14 40.50 -10.60 -2.46
CA PRO A 14 39.49 -10.48 -1.41
C PRO A 14 38.17 -9.82 -1.87
N PRO A 15 38.18 -8.66 -2.58
CA PRO A 15 36.93 -8.05 -3.05
C PRO A 15 36.25 -8.88 -4.14
N LEU A 16 37.00 -9.53 -5.05
CA LEU A 16 36.41 -10.39 -6.07
C LEU A 16 35.75 -11.64 -5.46
N LEU A 17 36.41 -12.29 -4.50
CA LEU A 17 35.84 -13.42 -3.76
C LEU A 17 34.59 -13.00 -2.97
N SER A 18 34.64 -11.85 -2.30
CA SER A 18 33.49 -11.30 -1.57
C SER A 18 32.28 -11.09 -2.49
N VAL A 19 32.46 -10.42 -3.63
CA VAL A 19 31.39 -10.19 -4.61
C VAL A 19 30.86 -11.51 -5.18
N TRP A 20 31.73 -12.47 -5.44
CA TRP A 20 31.35 -13.79 -5.97
C TRP A 20 30.48 -14.58 -4.98
N ILE A 21 30.87 -14.61 -3.70
CA ILE A 21 30.11 -15.27 -2.62
C ILE A 21 28.75 -14.58 -2.42
N MET A 22 28.73 -13.24 -2.43
CA MET A 22 27.48 -12.49 -2.29
C MET A 22 26.52 -12.79 -3.44
N ARG A 23 27.00 -12.79 -4.70
CA ARG A 23 26.16 -13.16 -5.87
C ARG A 23 25.61 -14.58 -5.79
N ARG A 24 26.36 -15.52 -5.22
CA ARG A 24 25.92 -16.93 -5.05
C ARG A 24 24.84 -17.07 -3.97
N THR A 25 24.90 -16.28 -2.91
CA THR A 25 23.99 -16.36 -1.75
C THR A 25 22.74 -15.48 -1.88
N GLN A 26 22.82 -14.38 -2.63
CA GLN A 26 21.73 -13.42 -2.88
C GLN A 26 20.44 -14.08 -3.39
N LYS A 27 20.55 -15.12 -4.23
CA LYS A 27 19.37 -15.81 -4.81
C LYS A 27 18.46 -16.42 -3.74
N ARG A 28 19.01 -16.87 -2.61
CA ARG A 28 18.23 -17.48 -1.52
C ARG A 28 17.53 -16.41 -0.67
N MET A 29 18.26 -15.37 -0.27
CA MET A 29 17.73 -14.28 0.55
C MET A 29 16.66 -13.45 -0.18
N GLN A 30 16.83 -13.22 -1.49
CA GLN A 30 15.86 -12.46 -2.27
C GLN A 30 14.52 -13.18 -2.42
N ALA A 31 14.54 -14.52 -2.55
CA ALA A 31 13.33 -15.31 -2.61
C ALA A 31 12.57 -15.31 -1.27
N GLU A 32 13.29 -15.38 -0.16
CA GLU A 32 12.72 -15.32 1.19
C GLU A 32 12.11 -13.94 1.49
N LEU A 33 12.82 -12.86 1.16
CA LEU A 33 12.29 -11.49 1.28
C LEU A 33 11.03 -11.28 0.41
N ARG A 34 11.01 -11.79 -0.82
CA ARG A 34 9.80 -11.73 -1.69
C ARG A 34 8.63 -12.50 -1.10
N ARG A 35 8.87 -13.66 -0.48
CA ARG A 35 7.83 -14.44 0.22
C ARG A 35 7.32 -13.70 1.46
N ALA A 36 8.20 -13.09 2.24
CA ALA A 36 7.82 -12.29 3.40
C ALA A 36 6.95 -11.07 3.00
N MET A 37 7.32 -10.34 1.95
CA MET A 37 6.54 -9.20 1.46
C MET A 37 5.15 -9.59 0.93
N THR A 38 5.01 -10.76 0.31
CA THR A 38 3.70 -11.25 -0.17
C THR A 38 2.84 -11.83 0.95
N ALA A 39 3.45 -12.45 1.96
CA ALA A 39 2.75 -12.98 3.13
C ALA A 39 2.14 -11.86 3.99
N THR A 40 2.85 -10.76 4.21
CA THR A 40 2.33 -9.60 4.99
C THR A 40 1.09 -8.98 4.33
N ASN A 41 1.08 -8.89 3.00
CA ASN A 41 -0.06 -8.35 2.25
C ASN A 41 -1.30 -9.26 2.38
N ARG A 42 -1.11 -10.59 2.34
CA ARG A 42 -2.20 -11.57 2.54
C ARG A 42 -2.79 -11.55 3.96
N ILE A 43 -1.96 -11.35 4.99
CA ILE A 43 -2.43 -11.29 6.39
C ILE A 43 -3.30 -10.04 6.62
N ARG A 44 -2.93 -8.88 6.05
CA ARG A 44 -3.78 -7.68 6.09
C ARG A 44 -5.15 -7.91 5.44
N ALA A 45 -5.18 -8.54 4.28
CA ALA A 45 -6.43 -8.83 3.56
C ALA A 45 -7.33 -9.85 4.27
N ARG A 46 -6.77 -10.77 5.08
CA ARG A 46 -7.54 -11.79 5.81
C ARG A 46 -8.08 -11.34 7.16
N ARG A 47 -7.40 -10.41 7.85
CA ARG A 47 -7.79 -9.99 9.22
C ARG A 47 -8.95 -8.99 9.23
N TYR A 48 -9.16 -8.29 8.11
CA TYR A 48 -10.38 -7.55 7.83
C TYR A 48 -10.82 -7.98 6.43
N PRO A 49 -11.80 -8.88 6.26
CA PRO A 49 -12.66 -8.70 5.10
C PRO A 49 -13.11 -7.25 5.24
N VAL A 50 -12.72 -6.39 4.31
CA VAL A 50 -13.36 -5.08 4.23
C VAL A 50 -14.78 -5.44 3.82
N SER A 51 -15.63 -5.72 4.81
CA SER A 51 -17.07 -5.67 4.67
C SER A 51 -17.33 -4.22 4.38
N LEU A 52 -17.25 -3.89 3.09
CA LEU A 52 -17.60 -2.59 2.59
C LEU A 52 -19.00 -2.30 3.15
N PRO A 53 -19.20 -1.15 3.80
CA PRO A 53 -20.53 -0.76 4.26
C PRO A 53 -21.53 -0.92 3.11
N PRO A 54 -22.78 -1.32 3.37
CA PRO A 54 -23.76 -1.55 2.30
C PRO A 54 -24.03 -0.29 1.46
N ASP A 55 -23.73 0.89 2.01
CA ASP A 55 -23.79 2.19 1.35
C ASP A 55 -22.49 2.58 0.62
N SER A 56 -21.58 1.62 0.38
CA SER A 56 -20.35 1.89 -0.36
C SER A 56 -20.59 1.88 -1.87
N TYR A 57 -20.03 2.85 -2.58
CA TYR A 57 -20.04 2.91 -4.04
C TYR A 57 -18.71 3.45 -4.56
N TYR A 58 -18.38 3.11 -5.80
CA TYR A 58 -17.16 3.57 -6.45
C TYR A 58 -17.47 4.79 -7.32
N LEU A 59 -16.71 5.87 -7.12
CA LEU A 59 -16.75 7.04 -7.98
C LEU A 59 -15.44 7.14 -8.77
N GLU A 60 -15.56 7.20 -10.10
CA GLU A 60 -14.39 7.30 -10.98
C GLU A 60 -13.57 8.56 -10.66
N GLY A 61 -12.24 8.40 -10.61
CA GLY A 61 -11.31 9.47 -10.24
C GLY A 61 -11.21 9.76 -8.73
N VAL A 62 -12.05 9.18 -7.87
CA VAL A 62 -12.01 9.40 -6.41
C VAL A 62 -11.77 8.10 -5.63
N GLY A 63 -12.40 7.00 -6.04
CA GLY A 63 -12.31 5.70 -5.37
C GLY A 63 -13.59 5.31 -4.65
N TYR A 64 -13.48 4.41 -3.67
CA TYR A 64 -14.61 3.95 -2.87
C TYR A 64 -15.04 5.00 -1.85
N LEU A 65 -16.32 5.31 -1.83
CA LEU A 65 -16.98 6.29 -0.97
C LEU A 65 -18.08 5.60 -0.15
N ILE A 66 -18.45 6.21 0.98
CA ILE A 66 -19.60 5.82 1.82
C ILE A 66 -20.47 7.04 2.13
N GLY A 67 -21.72 6.82 2.56
CA GLY A 67 -22.70 7.88 2.79
C GLY A 67 -23.40 8.34 1.50
N ASP A 68 -24.49 9.10 1.63
CA ASP A 68 -25.28 9.54 0.48
C ASP A 68 -24.56 10.67 -0.29
N ILE A 69 -24.24 10.46 -1.58
CA ILE A 69 -23.55 11.45 -2.42
C ILE A 69 -24.44 12.62 -2.83
N SER A 70 -25.76 12.45 -2.75
CA SER A 70 -26.71 13.51 -3.02
C SER A 70 -26.67 14.58 -1.93
N CYS A 71 -26.11 14.29 -0.75
CA CYS A 71 -25.92 15.26 0.32
C CYS A 71 -24.68 16.14 0.06
N ARG A 72 -24.82 17.47 0.09
CA ARG A 72 -23.70 18.41 -0.06
C ARG A 72 -22.60 18.25 1.00
N PHE A 73 -22.94 17.67 2.16
CA PHE A 73 -22.01 17.45 3.28
C PHE A 73 -21.36 16.07 3.26
N ASN A 74 -21.59 15.26 2.24
CA ASN A 74 -20.88 14.00 2.06
C ASN A 74 -19.36 14.23 2.12
N ALA A 75 -18.66 13.45 2.94
CA ALA A 75 -17.22 13.66 3.18
C ALA A 75 -16.33 13.16 2.03
N ARG A 76 -16.90 12.51 1.01
CA ARG A 76 -16.21 11.87 -0.12
C ARG A 76 -15.03 11.02 0.36
N SER A 77 -15.28 10.25 1.41
CA SER A 77 -14.31 9.39 2.07
C SER A 77 -14.80 7.94 2.10
N ARG A 78 -13.85 7.00 2.15
CA ARG A 78 -14.13 5.57 2.35
C ARG A 78 -14.48 5.23 3.80
N TYR A 79 -14.17 6.13 4.74
CA TYR A 79 -14.21 5.85 6.17
C TYR A 79 -15.14 6.77 6.95
N ILE A 80 -15.50 7.93 6.39
CA ILE A 80 -16.34 8.94 7.03
C ILE A 80 -17.50 9.26 6.08
N ARG A 81 -18.74 9.25 6.59
CA ARG A 81 -19.94 9.48 5.75
C ARG A 81 -20.18 10.95 5.47
N CYS A 82 -20.13 11.79 6.50
CA CYS A 82 -20.53 13.20 6.40
C CYS A 82 -19.61 14.08 7.24
N ALA A 83 -19.24 15.26 6.73
CA ALA A 83 -18.31 16.18 7.39
C ALA A 83 -18.86 16.73 8.71
N VAL A 84 -20.18 16.92 8.81
CA VAL A 84 -20.85 17.48 10.00
C VAL A 84 -21.51 16.41 10.88
N ASN A 85 -21.71 15.19 10.36
CA ASN A 85 -22.17 14.03 11.13
C ASN A 85 -21.39 12.77 10.67
N PRO A 86 -20.16 12.55 11.18
CA PRO A 86 -19.23 11.53 10.68
C PRO A 86 -19.80 10.11 10.53
N GLU A 87 -20.68 9.70 11.43
CA GLU A 87 -21.24 8.35 11.46
C GLU A 87 -22.50 8.18 10.58
N GLY A 88 -23.13 9.27 10.13
CA GLY A 88 -24.42 9.24 9.42
C GLY A 88 -25.60 8.84 10.33
N PRO A 89 -26.72 8.32 9.78
CA PRO A 89 -27.08 8.26 8.36
C PRO A 89 -27.61 9.61 7.83
N CYS A 90 -27.82 9.71 6.51
CA CYS A 90 -28.46 10.87 5.87
C CYS A 90 -29.99 10.85 5.98
N GLN A 91 -30.60 9.66 6.08
CA GLN A 91 -32.05 9.50 6.22
C GLN A 91 -32.53 10.08 7.56
N GLY A 92 -33.44 11.06 7.50
CA GLY A 92 -33.92 11.77 8.70
C GLY A 92 -32.90 12.74 9.32
N CYS A 93 -31.77 13.00 8.66
CA CYS A 93 -30.74 13.90 9.17
C CYS A 93 -31.17 15.37 9.01
N ARG A 94 -31.15 16.14 10.12
CA ARG A 94 -31.44 17.58 10.11
C ARG A 94 -30.46 18.44 9.31
N HIS A 95 -29.28 17.89 9.02
CA HIS A 95 -28.22 18.56 8.27
C HIS A 95 -28.23 18.17 6.78
N TYR A 96 -29.13 17.30 6.34
CA TYR A 96 -29.15 16.89 4.95
C TYR A 96 -29.54 18.08 4.04
N GLU A 97 -28.74 18.31 3.01
CA GLU A 97 -29.00 19.29 1.96
C GLU A 97 -28.63 18.70 0.61
N GLN A 98 -29.53 18.78 -0.36
CA GLN A 98 -29.31 18.24 -1.70
C GLN A 98 -28.20 19.01 -2.42
N LYS A 99 -27.28 18.28 -3.05
CA LYS A 99 -26.21 18.84 -3.86
C LYS A 99 -26.81 19.35 -5.18
N GLU A 100 -26.56 20.61 -5.50
CA GLU A 100 -26.90 21.20 -6.80
C GLU A 100 -26.06 20.51 -7.89
N GLU A 101 -26.72 19.99 -8.92
CA GLU A 101 -26.05 19.51 -10.13
C GLU A 101 -25.54 20.73 -10.91
N VAL A 102 -24.23 20.79 -11.12
CA VAL A 102 -23.53 21.81 -11.91
C VAL A 102 -23.20 21.24 -13.27
#